data_AF-A0A966XD65-F1
#
_entry.id   AF-A0A966XD65-F1
#
_cell.length_a   1.000
_cell.length_b   1.000
_cell.length_c   1.000
_cell.angle_alpha   90.00
_cell.angle_beta   90.00
_cell.angle_gamma   90.00
#
_symmetry.space_group_name_H-M   'P 1'
#
loop_
_entity.id
_entity.type
_entity.pdbx_description
1 polymer ?
#
loop_
_entity_poly.entity_id
_entity_poly.type
_entity_poly.pdbx_seq_one_letter_code
_entity_poly.pdbx_strand_id
1 'polypeptide(L)'
;GLARELARMNLPANIYTQWYWKVDLHNLLHFLRLRADSHAQYEIRVYAEEMCKIVSDWVPFAYSAFEDYRMGGATLSSKALSCIRRMLAGETVTQENSGMSKGEWREFEAVIGK
;
A
#
# COMPACT_ATOMS: atom_id res chain seq x y z
N GLY A 1 -15.91 15.45 42.37
CA GLY A 1 -15.17 14.54 41.47
C GLY A 1 -14.77 15.28 40.21
N LEU A 2 -13.71 14.84 39.52
CA LEU A 2 -13.24 15.43 38.25
C LEU A 2 -14.25 15.14 37.12
N ALA A 3 -14.41 16.07 36.18
CA ALA A 3 -15.30 15.90 35.03
C ALA A 3 -14.77 14.84 34.03
N ARG A 4 -15.67 14.13 33.34
CA ARG A 4 -15.34 12.94 32.51
C ARG A 4 -14.41 13.30 31.34
N GLU A 5 -14.57 14.47 30.77
CA GLU A 5 -13.78 15.00 29.66
C GLU A 5 -12.32 15.29 30.03
N LEU A 6 -12.05 15.62 31.28
CA LEU A 6 -10.70 15.78 31.80
C LEU A 6 -10.12 14.43 32.24
N ALA A 7 -10.94 13.58 32.85
CA ALA A 7 -10.51 12.25 33.30
C ALA A 7 -10.03 11.35 32.15
N ARG A 8 -10.66 11.43 30.97
CA ARG A 8 -10.31 10.59 29.81
C ARG A 8 -8.91 10.86 29.23
N MET A 9 -8.26 11.99 29.55
CA MET A 9 -6.94 12.31 29.03
C MET A 9 -5.85 11.35 29.52
N ASN A 10 -6.08 10.68 30.65
CA ASN A 10 -5.16 9.70 31.22
C ASN A 10 -5.38 8.28 30.68
N LEU A 11 -6.36 8.09 29.78
CA LEU A 11 -6.60 6.79 29.17
C LEU A 11 -5.53 6.51 28.10
N PRO A 12 -4.97 5.29 28.06
CA PRO A 12 -4.03 4.89 27.01
C PRO A 12 -4.70 4.78 25.63
N ALA A 13 -3.90 4.75 24.57
CA ALA A 13 -4.39 4.74 23.18
C ALA A 13 -5.06 3.42 22.73
N ASN A 14 -4.99 2.36 23.55
CA ASN A 14 -5.57 1.04 23.26
C ASN A 14 -7.04 0.91 23.70
N ILE A 15 -7.69 2.00 24.10
CA ILE A 15 -9.12 2.00 24.43
C ILE A 15 -9.95 1.93 23.15
N TYR A 16 -10.84 0.94 23.08
CA TYR A 16 -11.77 0.80 21.97
C TYR A 16 -12.74 1.97 21.90
N THR A 17 -13.01 2.39 20.67
CA THR A 17 -14.00 3.40 20.34
C THR A 17 -14.79 2.95 19.11
N GLN A 18 -15.97 3.52 18.93
CA GLN A 18 -16.86 3.23 17.82
C GLN A 18 -17.19 4.54 17.12
N TRP A 19 -17.24 4.50 15.80
CA TRP A 19 -17.67 5.64 14.99
C TRP A 19 -18.39 5.15 13.74
N TYR A 20 -19.26 5.99 13.20
CA TYR A 20 -19.81 5.79 11.88
C TYR A 20 -18.84 6.36 10.85
N TRP A 21 -18.48 5.54 9.87
CA TRP A 21 -17.65 5.96 8.75
C TRP A 21 -18.39 5.74 7.44
N LYS A 22 -18.51 6.82 6.65
CA LYS A 22 -19.11 6.81 5.32
C LYS A 22 -18.08 7.36 4.33
N VAL A 23 -17.91 6.66 3.22
CA VAL A 23 -16.99 7.01 2.14
C VAL A 23 -17.54 6.45 0.82
N ASP A 24 -17.22 7.07 -0.31
CA ASP A 24 -17.51 6.50 -1.62
C ASP A 24 -16.52 5.39 -2.00
N LEU A 25 -16.85 4.61 -3.03
CA LEU A 25 -16.05 3.45 -3.42
C LEU A 25 -14.64 3.83 -3.89
N HIS A 26 -14.46 4.95 -4.60
CA HIS A 26 -13.14 5.34 -5.12
C HIS A 26 -12.18 5.64 -3.98
N ASN A 27 -12.63 6.45 -3.01
CA ASN A 27 -11.83 6.79 -1.84
C ASN A 27 -11.64 5.59 -0.89
N LEU A 28 -12.61 4.67 -0.82
CA LEU A 28 -12.46 3.42 -0.07
C LEU A 28 -11.35 2.55 -0.66
N LEU A 29 -11.34 2.33 -1.98
CA LEU A 29 -10.29 1.56 -2.64
C LEU A 29 -8.91 2.22 -2.46
N HIS A 30 -8.85 3.55 -2.51
CA HIS A 30 -7.61 4.27 -2.20
C HIS A 30 -7.15 4.05 -0.76
N PHE A 31 -8.06 4.12 0.23
CA PHE A 31 -7.76 3.83 1.63
C PHE A 31 -7.25 2.41 1.81
N LEU A 32 -7.95 1.41 1.25
CA LEU A 32 -7.57 0.00 1.35
C LEU A 32 -6.18 -0.24 0.76
N ARG A 33 -5.84 0.41 -0.35
CA ARG A 33 -4.48 0.36 -0.92
C ARG A 33 -3.39 0.78 0.08
N LEU A 34 -3.64 1.83 0.86
CA LEU A 34 -2.66 2.36 1.81
C LEU A 34 -2.62 1.59 3.13
N ARG A 35 -3.72 0.91 3.49
CA ARG A 35 -3.88 0.31 4.81
C ARG A 35 -3.76 -1.21 4.81
N ALA A 36 -4.01 -1.88 3.69
CA ALA A 36 -3.70 -3.30 3.51
C ALA A 36 -2.22 -3.55 3.19
N ASP A 37 -1.41 -2.50 3.01
CA ASP A 37 0.02 -2.60 2.72
C ASP A 37 0.83 -3.14 3.93
N SER A 38 1.92 -3.86 3.65
CA SER A 38 2.79 -4.44 4.68
C SER A 38 3.53 -3.39 5.52
N HIS A 39 3.77 -2.19 4.98
CA HIS A 39 4.36 -1.05 5.69
C HIS A 39 3.35 -0.34 6.60
N ALA A 40 2.05 -0.62 6.48
CA ALA A 40 1.06 -0.10 7.40
C ALA A 40 1.20 -0.78 8.78
N GLN A 41 0.73 -0.09 9.82
CA GLN A 41 0.66 -0.65 11.16
C GLN A 41 -0.26 -1.88 11.18
N TYR A 42 0.11 -2.93 11.93
CA TYR A 42 -0.60 -4.20 11.92
C TYR A 42 -2.09 -4.07 12.24
N GLU A 43 -2.45 -3.30 13.28
CA GLU A 43 -3.83 -3.18 13.74
C GLU A 43 -4.75 -2.63 12.65
N ILE A 44 -4.34 -1.57 11.93
CA ILE A 44 -5.15 -1.01 10.85
C ILE A 44 -5.19 -1.92 9.61
N ARG A 45 -4.13 -2.70 9.39
CA ARG A 45 -4.08 -3.68 8.30
C ARG A 45 -5.12 -4.79 8.51
N VAL A 46 -5.26 -5.31 9.74
CA VAL A 46 -6.30 -6.30 10.05
C VAL A 46 -7.71 -5.78 9.74
N TYR A 47 -8.01 -4.51 10.06
CA TYR A 47 -9.28 -3.90 9.66
C TYR A 47 -9.40 -3.78 8.14
N ALA A 48 -8.36 -3.33 7.45
CA ALA A 48 -8.37 -3.16 6.01
C ALA A 48 -8.56 -4.51 5.27
N GLU A 49 -7.90 -5.58 5.72
CA GLU A 49 -8.05 -6.93 5.18
C GLU A 49 -9.49 -7.43 5.28
N GLU A 50 -10.16 -7.22 6.41
CA GLU A 50 -11.56 -7.60 6.58
C GLU A 50 -12.49 -6.76 5.70
N MET A 51 -12.23 -5.46 5.59
CA MET A 51 -12.95 -4.58 4.67
C MET A 51 -12.78 -4.98 3.21
N CYS A 52 -11.58 -5.44 2.81
CA CYS A 52 -11.33 -5.95 1.45
C CYS A 52 -12.24 -7.11 1.11
N LYS A 53 -12.46 -8.07 2.03
CA LYS A 53 -13.40 -9.19 1.83
C LYS A 53 -14.84 -8.72 1.62
N ILE A 54 -15.28 -7.77 2.45
CA ILE A 54 -16.63 -7.20 2.32
C ILE A 54 -16.80 -6.50 0.96
N VAL A 55 -15.80 -5.74 0.52
CA VAL A 55 -15.82 -5.04 -0.77
C VAL A 55 -15.75 -6.02 -1.94
N SER A 56 -14.94 -7.08 -1.85
CA SER A 56 -14.88 -8.12 -2.88
C SER A 56 -16.22 -8.83 -3.07
N ASP A 57 -16.93 -9.07 -1.98
CA ASP A 57 -18.25 -9.71 -2.01
C ASP A 57 -19.33 -8.77 -2.55
N TRP A 58 -19.26 -7.47 -2.22
CA TRP A 58 -20.30 -6.51 -2.60
C TRP A 58 -20.15 -5.95 -4.02
N VAL A 59 -18.92 -5.65 -4.46
CA VAL A 59 -18.60 -5.05 -5.77
C VAL A 59 -17.48 -5.80 -6.48
N PRO A 60 -17.69 -7.09 -6.84
CA PRO A 60 -16.63 -7.99 -7.29
C PRO A 60 -15.89 -7.50 -8.54
N PHE A 61 -16.59 -6.92 -9.51
CA PHE A 61 -15.95 -6.43 -10.75
C PHE A 61 -15.03 -5.24 -10.50
N ALA A 62 -15.43 -4.31 -9.62
CA ALA A 62 -14.61 -3.15 -9.28
C ALA A 62 -13.40 -3.57 -8.41
N TYR A 63 -13.62 -4.52 -7.50
CA TYR A 63 -12.57 -5.05 -6.63
C TYR A 63 -11.53 -5.86 -7.41
N SER A 64 -11.95 -6.74 -8.33
CA SER A 64 -11.04 -7.47 -9.21
C SER A 64 -10.18 -6.53 -10.06
N ALA A 65 -10.77 -5.48 -10.65
CA ALA A 65 -10.00 -4.46 -11.34
C ALA A 65 -9.05 -3.70 -10.40
N PHE A 66 -9.44 -3.46 -9.14
CA PHE A 66 -8.55 -2.85 -8.16
C PHE A 66 -7.35 -3.75 -7.81
N GLU A 67 -7.58 -5.05 -7.63
CA GLU A 67 -6.55 -6.03 -7.31
C GLU A 67 -5.52 -6.17 -8.44
N ASP A 68 -6.00 -6.35 -9.68
CA ASP A 68 -5.16 -6.51 -10.88
C ASP A 68 -4.22 -5.32 -11.12
N TYR A 69 -4.72 -4.10 -10.97
CA TYR A 69 -3.95 -2.90 -11.34
C TYR A 69 -3.12 -2.31 -10.20
N ARG A 70 -3.37 -2.67 -8.93
CA ARG A 70 -2.74 -1.98 -7.78
C ARG A 70 -2.11 -2.90 -6.74
N MET A 71 -2.46 -4.19 -6.68
CA MET A 71 -1.80 -5.16 -5.78
C MET A 71 -0.75 -6.02 -6.50
N GLY A 72 -0.88 -6.20 -7.82
CA GLY A 72 0.11 -6.89 -8.67
C GLY A 72 1.01 -5.98 -9.53
N GLY A 73 0.76 -4.67 -9.55
CA GLY A 73 1.47 -3.70 -10.39
C GLY A 73 2.60 -2.99 -9.67
N ALA A 74 3.79 -2.94 -10.27
CA ALA A 74 4.89 -2.12 -9.80
C ALA A 74 5.00 -0.81 -10.59
N THR A 75 5.27 0.30 -9.91
CA THR A 75 5.55 1.59 -10.58
C THR A 75 7.05 1.71 -10.80
N LEU A 76 7.46 1.88 -12.05
CA LEU A 76 8.86 2.01 -12.42
C LEU A 76 9.20 3.46 -12.74
N SER A 77 10.32 3.94 -12.21
CA SER A 77 10.86 5.25 -12.58
C SER A 77 11.32 5.26 -14.04
N SER A 78 11.47 6.46 -14.63
CA SER A 78 11.98 6.60 -16.00
C SER A 78 13.34 5.91 -16.19
N LYS A 79 14.22 5.96 -15.17
CA LYS A 79 15.51 5.28 -15.17
C LYS A 79 15.37 3.76 -15.08
N ALA A 80 14.44 3.27 -14.25
CA ALA A 80 14.16 1.83 -14.16
C ALA A 80 13.63 1.29 -15.50
N LEU A 81 12.75 2.04 -16.18
CA LEU A 81 12.25 1.69 -17.51
C LEU A 81 13.35 1.63 -18.57
N SER A 82 14.30 2.58 -18.56
CA SER A 82 15.44 2.54 -19.49
C SER A 82 16.35 1.35 -19.21
N CYS A 83 16.58 1.02 -17.94
CA CYS A 83 17.32 -0.17 -17.53
C CYS A 83 16.65 -1.45 -18.05
N ILE A 84 15.33 -1.59 -17.88
CA ILE A 84 14.59 -2.75 -18.41
C ILE A 84 14.73 -2.87 -19.92
N ARG A 85 14.60 -1.75 -20.66
CA ARG A 85 14.76 -1.77 -22.13
C ARG A 85 16.14 -2.26 -22.55
N ARG A 86 17.19 -1.82 -21.85
CA ARG A 86 18.59 -2.26 -22.09
C ARG A 86 18.79 -3.73 -21.73
N MET A 87 18.23 -4.19 -20.61
CA MET A 87 18.27 -5.61 -20.22
C MET A 87 17.54 -6.51 -21.22
N LEU A 88 16.38 -6.08 -21.74
CA LEU A 88 15.64 -6.81 -22.79
C LEU A 88 16.40 -6.85 -24.13
N ALA A 89 17.23 -5.84 -24.40
CA ALA A 89 18.13 -5.82 -25.55
C ALA A 89 19.39 -6.71 -25.36
N GLY A 90 19.54 -7.36 -24.21
CA GLY A 90 20.66 -8.26 -23.90
C GLY A 90 21.88 -7.57 -23.27
N GLU A 91 21.78 -6.30 -22.87
CA GLU A 91 22.88 -5.60 -22.20
C GLU A 91 22.98 -6.00 -20.71
N THR A 92 24.21 -6.11 -20.20
CA THR A 92 24.47 -6.25 -18.77
C THR A 92 24.31 -4.89 -18.07
N VAL A 93 23.18 -4.69 -17.42
CA VAL A 93 22.91 -3.50 -16.60
C VAL A 93 23.33 -3.77 -15.16
N THR A 94 24.18 -2.90 -14.61
CA THR A 94 24.69 -2.92 -13.23
C THR A 94 24.31 -1.63 -12.52
N GLN A 95 24.39 -1.62 -11.19
CA GLN A 95 24.10 -0.41 -10.39
C GLN A 95 24.91 0.81 -10.88
N GLU A 96 26.18 0.62 -11.23
CA GLU A 96 27.07 1.69 -11.70
C GLU A 96 26.65 2.29 -13.04
N ASN A 97 26.11 1.47 -13.95
CA ASN A 97 25.74 1.89 -15.31
C ASN A 97 24.24 2.20 -15.48
N SER A 98 23.46 2.07 -14.40
CA SER A 98 22.01 2.32 -14.36
C SER A 98 21.65 3.81 -14.21
N GLY A 99 22.57 4.62 -13.65
CA GLY A 99 22.29 6.00 -13.25
C GLY A 99 21.32 6.13 -12.06
N MET A 100 21.03 5.03 -11.37
CA MET A 100 20.21 4.95 -10.16
C MET A 100 21.10 4.99 -8.91
N SER A 101 20.60 5.62 -7.84
CA SER A 101 21.24 5.53 -6.53
C SER A 101 21.21 4.09 -6.01
N LYS A 102 22.03 3.79 -4.99
CA LYS A 102 22.03 2.45 -4.37
C LYS A 102 20.66 2.04 -3.80
N GLY A 103 19.87 3.00 -3.31
CA GLY A 103 18.52 2.75 -2.80
C GLY A 103 17.54 2.43 -3.91
N GLU A 104 17.50 3.29 -4.94
CA GLU A 104 16.65 3.09 -6.12
C GLU A 104 16.97 1.76 -6.84
N TRP A 105 18.25 1.38 -6.91
CA TRP A 105 18.67 0.11 -7.52
C TRP A 105 18.15 -1.11 -6.75
N ARG A 106 18.15 -1.06 -5.41
CA ARG A 106 17.57 -2.14 -4.58
C ARG A 106 16.06 -2.26 -4.76
N GLU A 107 15.36 -1.13 -4.82
CA GLU A 107 13.92 -1.11 -5.12
C GLU A 107 13.64 -1.69 -6.51
N PHE A 108 14.48 -1.34 -7.48
CA PHE A 108 14.40 -1.88 -8.84
C PHE A 108 14.60 -3.41 -8.88
N GLU A 109 15.66 -3.93 -8.24
CA GLU A 109 15.93 -5.37 -8.14
C GLU A 109 14.78 -6.13 -7.45
N ALA A 110 14.27 -5.57 -6.35
CA ALA A 110 13.12 -6.13 -5.63
C ALA A 110 11.87 -6.21 -6.50
N VAL A 111 11.63 -5.23 -7.37
CA VAL A 111 10.49 -5.22 -8.30
C VAL A 111 10.65 -6.25 -9.42
N ILE A 112 11.85 -6.42 -9.98
CA ILE A 112 12.09 -7.36 -11.09
C ILE A 112 12.35 -8.80 -10.61
N GLY A 113 12.36 -9.04 -9.30
CA GLY A 113 12.57 -10.36 -8.69
C GLY A 113 13.98 -10.92 -8.89
N LYS A 114 14.99 -10.04 -8.91
CA LYS A 114 16.42 -10.44 -8.98
C LYS A 114 17.13 -10.20 -7.65
#